data_AF-A0A314L2B5-F1
#
_entry.id   AF-A0A314L2B5-F1
#
_cell.length_a   1.000
_cell.length_b   1.000
_cell.length_c   1.000
_cell.angle_alpha   90.00
_cell.angle_beta   90.00
_cell.angle_gamma   90.00
#
_symmetry.space_group_name_H-M   'P 1'
#
loop_
_entity.id
_entity.type
_entity.pdbx_description
1 polymer ?
#
loop_
_entity_poly.entity_id
_entity_poly.type
_entity_poly.pdbx_seq_one_letter_code
_entity_poly.pdbx_strand_id
1 'polypeptide(L)'
;MEKSLFTDQKIINKILVHLSVEALARFRSVCKSWCSLIDDPIFMNAHRINMEIVSRKLRLFQIVYQLYPNEGLRSWCYAGSPSEELIHPGFPITNTKPCTYVLVGYCNGLICYLTNFLHGKKEINLWNPSMRKCRTLPDSTFSPERQRHSPNFGFGFDGTTDHKLVKITYIDDRLKNEKKQWSEVEVYSLKQDSWKKIGDCFPSQYYYARGDTVFFNGCIHWLTQREFGKIRPRRLPILSFNVAKEVFQEFWLPNPHEREANCISPLHGSLSVCAKSSSSVDNCLDIEVWLMKEYAVEETWTKLYVTRLDEELSGPIIPLRVLEGGAEAIVYINKNVFLYDPKNEEFEDFGIWANGIGVPYVTSYMESLVWVEPVVVEPTTQAEPEVKIANMEIEAAAKQEDTTSNKETKEVGGKQDNNCHIL
;
A
#
# COMPACT_ATOMS: atom_id res chain seq x y z
N MET A 1 43.62 21.29 8.59
CA MET A 1 42.54 21.03 9.56
C MET A 1 41.31 20.40 8.88
N GLU A 2 40.94 20.80 7.66
CA GLU A 2 39.80 20.20 6.93
C GLU A 2 39.94 18.72 6.56
N LYS A 3 41.16 18.23 6.28
CA LYS A 3 41.38 16.81 5.93
C LYS A 3 41.12 15.81 7.07
N SER A 4 41.30 16.20 8.34
CA SER A 4 41.05 15.29 9.48
C SER A 4 39.55 15.14 9.75
N LEU A 5 38.81 16.26 9.77
CA LEU A 5 37.35 16.29 9.91
C LEU A 5 36.63 15.46 8.83
N PHE A 6 37.10 15.52 7.59
CA PHE A 6 36.53 14.75 6.48
C PHE A 6 36.78 13.22 6.61
N THR A 7 37.87 12.83 7.27
CA THR A 7 38.21 11.43 7.52
C THR A 7 37.35 10.87 8.67
N ASP A 8 37.13 11.67 9.72
CA ASP A 8 36.28 11.30 10.85
C ASP A 8 34.82 11.11 10.43
N GLN A 9 34.29 12.00 9.58
CA GLN A 9 32.91 11.89 9.10
C GLN A 9 32.68 10.61 8.27
N LYS A 10 33.64 10.21 7.44
CA LYS A 10 33.56 8.97 6.66
C LYS A 10 33.56 7.73 7.55
N ILE A 11 34.36 7.74 8.62
CA ILE A 11 34.40 6.65 9.59
C ILE A 11 33.08 6.57 10.35
N ILE A 12 32.54 7.70 10.81
CA ILE A 12 31.22 7.77 11.46
C ILE A 12 30.15 7.19 10.54
N ASN A 13 30.07 7.63 9.28
CA ASN A 13 29.10 7.09 8.31
C ASN A 13 29.22 5.57 8.16
N LYS A 14 30.45 5.05 8.05
CA LYS A 14 30.72 3.61 7.96
C LYS A 14 30.32 2.84 9.21
N ILE A 15 30.43 3.43 10.40
CA ILE A 15 29.99 2.78 11.64
C ILE A 15 28.47 2.80 11.70
N LEU A 16 27.86 3.97 11.53
CA LEU A 16 26.42 4.16 11.67
C LEU A 16 25.62 3.31 10.67
N VAL A 17 26.09 3.16 9.43
CA VAL A 17 25.38 2.38 8.40
C VAL A 17 25.24 0.88 8.76
N HIS A 18 26.04 0.36 9.70
CA HIS A 18 25.97 -1.03 10.17
C HIS A 18 25.14 -1.22 11.43
N LEU A 19 24.65 -0.14 12.04
CA LEU A 19 23.86 -0.22 13.25
C LEU A 19 22.40 -0.60 12.94
N SER A 20 21.72 -1.21 13.92
CA SER A 20 20.28 -1.46 13.81
C SER A 20 19.50 -0.15 13.74
N VAL A 21 18.27 -0.21 13.20
CA VAL A 21 17.39 0.96 13.16
C VAL A 21 17.09 1.50 14.56
N GLU A 22 16.97 0.61 15.55
CA GLU A 22 16.80 1.00 16.95
C GLU A 22 17.99 1.79 17.49
N ALA A 23 19.22 1.35 17.22
CA ALA A 23 20.42 2.06 17.66
C ALA A 23 20.52 3.44 16.98
N LEU A 24 20.21 3.52 15.68
CA LEU A 24 20.20 4.78 14.94
C LEU A 24 19.12 5.74 15.44
N ALA A 25 17.93 5.25 15.76
CA ALA A 25 16.88 6.05 16.37
C ALA A 25 17.34 6.68 17.71
N ARG A 26 18.10 5.93 18.52
CA ARG A 26 18.73 6.47 19.75
C ARG A 26 19.84 7.47 19.42
N PHE A 27 20.62 7.24 18.38
CA PHE A 27 21.77 8.10 18.03
C PHE A 27 21.37 9.43 17.42
N ARG A 28 20.15 9.56 16.89
CA ARG A 28 19.58 10.87 16.52
C ARG A 28 19.57 11.87 17.68
N SER A 29 19.45 11.41 18.94
CA SER A 29 19.42 12.30 20.11
C SER A 29 20.79 12.73 20.62
N VAL A 30 21.88 12.17 20.09
CA VAL A 30 23.25 12.44 20.57
C VAL A 30 23.71 13.85 20.15
N CYS A 31 23.56 14.20 18.87
CA CYS A 31 23.86 15.55 18.38
C CYS A 31 23.15 15.88 17.07
N LYS A 32 23.02 17.19 16.75
CA LYS A 32 22.37 17.67 15.51
C LYS A 32 23.04 17.15 14.24
N SER A 33 24.37 17.03 14.23
CA SER A 33 25.12 16.51 13.07
C SER A 33 24.77 15.06 12.77
N TRP A 34 24.69 14.20 13.81
CA TRP A 34 24.30 12.80 13.64
C TRP A 34 22.83 12.67 13.27
N CYS A 35 21.95 13.46 13.87
CA CYS A 35 20.55 13.51 13.48
C CYS A 35 20.40 13.84 11.99
N SER A 36 21.03 14.92 11.53
CA SER A 36 21.00 15.35 10.13
C SER A 36 21.61 14.32 9.18
N LEU A 37 22.67 13.62 9.60
CA LEU A 37 23.27 12.54 8.81
C LEU A 37 22.33 11.33 8.71
N ILE A 38 21.68 10.94 9.80
CA ILE A 38 20.79 9.78 9.84
C ILE A 38 19.50 10.04 9.04
N ASP A 39 19.03 11.29 9.02
CA ASP A 39 17.86 11.72 8.25
C ASP A 39 18.19 12.04 6.78
N ASP A 40 19.47 12.03 6.39
CA ASP A 40 19.87 12.23 5.01
C ASP A 40 19.37 11.07 4.12
N PRO A 41 18.69 11.37 2.98
CA PRO A 41 18.17 10.33 2.09
C PRO A 41 19.24 9.37 1.54
N ILE A 42 20.46 9.85 1.32
CA ILE A 42 21.56 9.03 0.81
C ILE A 42 22.01 8.06 1.90
N PHE A 43 22.15 8.54 3.14
CA PHE A 43 22.44 7.67 4.28
C PHE A 43 21.35 6.63 4.50
N MET A 44 20.06 7.01 4.49
CA MET A 44 18.95 6.08 4.67
C MET A 44 18.94 5.00 3.58
N ASN A 45 19.20 5.36 2.32
CA ASN A 45 19.28 4.39 1.23
C ASN A 45 20.50 3.46 1.37
N ALA A 46 21.67 3.98 1.75
CA ALA A 46 22.86 3.18 2.00
C ALA A 46 22.67 2.21 3.18
N HIS A 47 22.04 2.68 4.26
CA HIS A 47 21.68 1.87 5.43
C HIS A 47 20.71 0.75 5.03
N ARG A 48 19.67 1.06 4.25
CA ARG A 48 18.72 0.06 3.73
C ARG A 48 19.42 -1.03 2.92
N ILE A 49 20.26 -0.67 1.95
CA ILE A 49 21.00 -1.65 1.13
C ILE A 49 21.88 -2.52 2.03
N ASN A 50 22.54 -1.92 3.02
CA ASN A 50 23.35 -2.67 3.96
C ASN A 50 22.49 -3.62 4.81
N MET A 51 21.32 -3.19 5.28
CA MET A 51 20.38 -4.03 6.00
C MET A 51 19.81 -5.16 5.14
N GLU A 52 19.59 -4.96 3.83
CA GLU A 52 19.23 -6.05 2.89
C GLU A 52 20.30 -7.15 2.84
N ILE A 53 21.58 -6.76 2.90
CA ILE A 53 22.71 -7.69 2.85
C ILE A 53 22.94 -8.36 4.22
N VAL A 54 22.85 -7.59 5.30
CA VAL A 54 23.22 -8.04 6.65
C VAL A 54 22.05 -8.74 7.37
N SER A 55 20.80 -8.36 7.10
CA SER A 55 19.62 -8.94 7.75
C SER A 55 19.27 -10.31 7.18
N ARG A 56 19.97 -11.34 7.65
CA ARG A 56 19.60 -12.75 7.38
C ARG A 56 18.29 -13.16 8.05
N LYS A 57 17.88 -12.45 9.11
CA LYS A 57 16.66 -12.75 9.86
C LYS A 57 15.43 -12.48 8.99
N LEU A 58 14.68 -13.54 8.68
CA LEU A 58 13.36 -13.40 8.08
C LEU A 58 12.46 -12.76 9.11
N ARG A 59 11.96 -11.56 8.80
CA ARG A 59 10.88 -10.93 9.54
C ARG A 59 9.62 -11.11 8.76
N LEU A 60 8.67 -11.84 9.31
CA LEU A 60 7.33 -11.84 8.77
C LEU A 60 6.55 -10.70 9.40
N PHE A 61 5.51 -10.25 8.73
CA PHE A 61 4.52 -9.36 9.27
C PHE A 61 3.16 -9.93 8.92
N GLN A 62 2.33 -10.16 9.94
CA GLN A 62 0.99 -10.70 9.80
C GLN A 62 -0.06 -9.64 10.12
N ILE A 63 -1.09 -9.53 9.26
CA ILE A 63 -2.30 -8.75 9.56
C ILE A 63 -3.49 -9.71 9.69
N VAL A 64 -4.27 -9.60 10.78
CA VAL A 64 -5.48 -10.37 11.06
C VAL A 64 -6.69 -9.43 11.20
N TYR A 65 -7.89 -9.94 11.00
CA TYR A 65 -9.16 -9.21 11.16
C TYR A 65 -9.48 -8.92 12.64
N GLN A 66 -10.07 -7.77 12.93
CA GLN A 66 -10.57 -7.42 14.25
C GLN A 66 -12.11 -7.32 14.25
N LEU A 67 -12.78 -8.40 14.63
CA LEU A 67 -14.25 -8.37 14.71
C LEU A 67 -14.76 -7.73 16.00
N TYR A 68 -14.01 -7.87 17.10
CA TYR A 68 -14.40 -7.32 18.39
C TYR A 68 -13.35 -6.33 18.95
N PRO A 69 -13.78 -5.29 19.70
CA PRO A 69 -12.86 -4.50 20.50
C PRO A 69 -12.12 -5.46 21.44
N ASN A 70 -10.78 -5.41 21.44
CA ASN A 70 -9.85 -6.30 22.17
C ASN A 70 -9.39 -7.58 21.45
N GLU A 71 -9.93 -7.94 20.28
CA GLU A 71 -9.27 -8.87 19.36
C GLU A 71 -8.16 -8.12 18.61
N GLY A 72 -7.11 -7.75 19.33
CA GLY A 72 -6.06 -6.90 18.80
C GLY A 72 -5.40 -7.50 17.55
N LEU A 73 -5.00 -6.63 16.62
CA LEU A 73 -4.11 -7.01 15.54
C LEU A 73 -2.81 -7.57 16.14
N ARG A 74 -2.50 -8.83 15.85
CA ARG A 74 -1.21 -9.42 16.21
C ARG A 74 -0.24 -9.25 15.05
N SER A 75 0.74 -8.38 15.24
CA SER A 75 1.90 -8.31 14.37
C SER A 75 3.02 -9.10 15.00
N TRP A 76 3.45 -10.16 14.34
CA TRP A 76 4.55 -10.99 14.78
C TRP A 76 5.77 -10.68 13.94
N CYS A 77 6.90 -10.39 14.57
CA CYS A 77 8.18 -10.27 13.88
C CYS A 77 9.02 -11.50 14.22
N TYR A 78 8.95 -12.54 13.38
CA TYR A 78 9.85 -13.68 13.51
C TYR A 78 11.27 -13.26 13.14
N ALA A 79 12.28 -13.91 13.69
CA ALA A 79 13.66 -13.46 13.53
C ALA A 79 14.62 -14.66 13.51
N GLY A 80 14.35 -15.64 12.67
CA GLY A 80 15.17 -16.85 12.50
C GLY A 80 14.41 -18.14 12.81
N SER A 81 13.77 -18.23 13.97
CA SER A 81 12.92 -19.37 14.37
C SER A 81 11.56 -18.92 14.91
N PRO A 82 10.52 -19.77 14.87
CA PRO A 82 9.17 -19.49 15.41
C PRO A 82 9.15 -19.20 16.92
N SER A 83 10.20 -19.59 17.65
CA SER A 83 10.28 -19.48 19.11
C SER A 83 10.50 -18.06 19.65
N GLU A 84 10.89 -17.11 18.79
CA GLU A 84 10.98 -15.69 19.14
C GLU A 84 9.66 -14.99 18.79
N GLU A 85 8.60 -15.37 19.50
CA GLU A 85 7.28 -14.79 19.33
C GLU A 85 7.29 -13.35 19.87
N LEU A 86 7.50 -12.36 18.99
CA LEU A 86 7.51 -10.94 19.35
C LEU A 86 6.28 -10.23 18.78
N ILE A 87 5.32 -9.91 19.65
CA ILE A 87 4.28 -8.91 19.35
C ILE A 87 4.99 -7.57 19.18
N HIS A 88 4.90 -6.94 18.00
CA HIS A 88 5.55 -5.65 17.80
C HIS A 88 4.84 -4.55 18.64
N PRO A 89 5.51 -3.92 19.62
CA PRO A 89 4.88 -3.04 20.63
C PRO A 89 4.54 -1.63 20.11
N GLY A 90 4.12 -1.50 18.85
CA GLY A 90 3.92 -0.21 18.21
C GLY A 90 2.90 -0.19 17.08
N PHE A 91 2.11 -1.27 16.90
CA PHE A 91 1.00 -1.22 15.97
C PHE A 91 -0.16 -0.42 16.59
N PRO A 92 -0.73 0.56 15.87
CA PRO A 92 -1.89 1.32 16.35
C PRO A 92 -3.14 0.44 16.32
N ILE A 93 -3.45 -0.20 17.45
CA ILE A 93 -4.70 -0.95 17.60
C ILE A 93 -5.84 0.06 17.76
N THR A 94 -6.86 -0.03 16.90
CA THR A 94 -8.09 0.75 17.08
C THR A 94 -8.93 0.08 18.17
N ASN A 95 -8.73 0.51 19.42
CA ASN A 95 -9.39 -0.11 20.59
C ASN A 95 -10.90 0.13 20.68
N THR A 96 -11.51 0.90 19.78
CA THR A 96 -12.87 1.43 19.99
C THR A 96 -13.91 0.96 18.99
N LYS A 97 -13.53 0.41 17.82
CA LYS A 97 -14.49 0.06 16.76
C LYS A 97 -14.11 -1.22 16.02
N PRO A 98 -15.08 -2.13 15.76
CA PRO A 98 -14.89 -3.26 14.86
C PRO A 98 -14.44 -2.83 13.45
N CYS A 99 -13.39 -3.47 12.94
CA CYS A 99 -12.84 -3.16 11.63
C CYS A 99 -12.02 -4.32 11.04
N THR A 100 -11.87 -4.32 9.73
CA THR A 100 -11.01 -5.28 9.03
C THR A 100 -9.80 -4.55 8.47
N TYR A 101 -8.65 -5.20 8.55
CA TYR A 101 -7.41 -4.65 8.02
C TYR A 101 -7.04 -5.38 6.73
N VAL A 102 -6.65 -4.62 5.70
CA VAL A 102 -6.24 -5.18 4.41
C VAL A 102 -4.87 -4.62 4.06
N LEU A 103 -3.89 -5.49 3.86
CA LEU A 103 -2.56 -5.07 3.40
C LEU A 103 -2.69 -4.52 1.97
N VAL A 104 -2.22 -3.30 1.75
CA VAL A 104 -2.15 -2.70 0.42
C VAL A 104 -0.82 -3.02 -0.23
N GLY A 105 0.26 -2.90 0.55
CA GLY A 105 1.61 -3.15 0.08
C GLY A 105 2.63 -2.70 1.13
N TYR A 106 3.89 -3.02 0.87
CA TYR A 106 5.00 -2.68 1.74
C TYR A 106 6.22 -2.39 0.87
N CYS A 107 7.01 -1.39 1.25
CA CYS A 107 8.30 -1.12 0.62
C CYS A 107 9.13 -0.24 1.54
N ASN A 108 10.46 -0.38 1.50
CA ASN A 108 11.41 0.41 2.30
C ASN A 108 11.06 0.49 3.80
N GLY A 109 10.54 -0.61 4.37
CA GLY A 109 10.10 -0.71 5.75
C GLY A 109 8.86 0.10 6.13
N LEU A 110 8.18 0.70 5.15
CA LEU A 110 6.82 1.22 5.32
C LEU A 110 5.80 0.15 4.94
N ILE A 111 4.75 0.06 5.73
CA ILE A 111 3.60 -0.80 5.51
C ILE A 111 2.39 0.09 5.25
N CYS A 112 1.72 -0.12 4.12
CA CYS A 112 0.45 0.53 3.80
C CYS A 112 -0.68 -0.47 3.96
N TYR A 113 -1.73 -0.09 4.69
CA TYR A 113 -2.91 -0.94 4.90
C TYR A 113 -4.19 -0.10 4.96
N LEU A 114 -5.31 -0.74 4.64
CA LEU A 114 -6.64 -0.18 4.83
C LEU A 114 -7.21 -0.62 6.17
N THR A 115 -7.91 0.28 6.85
CA THR A 115 -8.82 -0.03 7.95
C THR A 115 -10.24 0.14 7.43
N ASN A 116 -10.98 -0.95 7.26
CA ASN A 116 -12.38 -0.93 6.85
C ASN A 116 -13.26 -1.10 8.08
N PHE A 117 -13.93 -0.04 8.51
CA PHE A 117 -14.83 -0.12 9.64
C PHE A 117 -16.20 -0.70 9.23
N LEU A 118 -16.87 -1.39 10.15
CA LEU A 118 -18.20 -1.96 9.88
C LEU A 118 -19.27 -0.90 9.54
N HIS A 119 -19.07 0.36 9.96
CA HIS A 119 -19.96 1.48 9.62
C HIS A 119 -19.67 2.09 8.23
N GLY A 120 -18.87 1.42 7.40
CA GLY A 120 -18.61 1.80 6.01
C GLY A 120 -17.45 2.77 5.80
N LYS A 121 -16.95 3.44 6.84
CA LYS A 121 -15.75 4.27 6.74
C LYS A 121 -14.54 3.40 6.39
N LYS A 122 -13.69 3.91 5.51
CA LYS A 122 -12.39 3.32 5.18
C LYS A 122 -11.30 4.34 5.47
N GLU A 123 -10.19 3.89 6.02
CA GLU A 123 -9.01 4.72 6.26
C GLU A 123 -7.79 4.06 5.62
N ILE A 124 -6.94 4.88 5.03
CA ILE A 124 -5.66 4.44 4.47
C ILE A 124 -4.58 4.80 5.46
N ASN A 125 -3.79 3.83 5.90
CA ASN A 125 -2.81 4.01 6.96
C ASN A 125 -1.41 3.59 6.50
N LEU A 126 -0.42 4.41 6.85
CA LEU A 126 1.00 4.10 6.74
C LEU A 126 1.58 3.84 8.12
N TRP A 127 2.35 2.78 8.24
CA TRP A 127 3.01 2.42 9.48
C TRP A 127 4.48 2.08 9.23
N ASN A 128 5.35 2.67 10.04
CA ASN A 128 6.73 2.23 10.19
C ASN A 128 6.84 1.49 11.54
N PRO A 129 6.92 0.15 11.53
CA PRO A 129 7.09 -0.65 12.74
C PRO A 129 8.33 -0.24 13.52
N SER A 130 9.47 -0.14 12.86
CA SER A 130 10.76 0.13 13.50
C SER A 130 10.80 1.48 14.22
N MET A 131 10.03 2.44 13.74
CA MET A 131 9.89 3.76 14.38
C MET A 131 8.69 3.85 15.33
N ARG A 132 7.81 2.84 15.35
CA ARG A 132 6.53 2.82 16.09
C ARG A 132 5.66 4.03 15.76
N LYS A 133 5.66 4.42 14.49
CA LYS A 133 4.94 5.60 13.99
C LYS A 133 3.93 5.18 12.95
N CYS A 134 2.71 5.68 13.09
CA CYS A 134 1.63 5.49 12.13
C CYS A 134 1.06 6.84 11.72
N ARG A 135 0.56 6.90 10.49
CA ARG A 135 -0.15 8.04 9.92
C ARG A 135 -1.34 7.57 9.10
N THR A 136 -2.48 8.18 9.31
CA THR A 136 -3.63 8.06 8.41
C THR A 136 -3.47 9.08 7.27
N LEU A 137 -3.59 8.62 6.03
CA LEU A 137 -3.52 9.46 4.83
C LEU A 137 -4.87 10.15 4.58
N PRO A 138 -4.87 11.34 3.96
CA PRO A 138 -6.11 11.99 3.57
C PRO A 138 -6.85 11.16 2.51
N ASP A 139 -8.18 11.18 2.57
CA ASP A 139 -9.00 10.60 1.52
C ASP A 139 -8.83 11.38 0.21
N SER A 140 -8.97 10.68 -0.92
CA SER A 140 -9.01 11.34 -2.21
C SER A 140 -10.31 12.15 -2.36
N THR A 141 -10.14 13.42 -2.75
CA THR A 141 -11.22 14.34 -3.14
C THR A 141 -11.87 14.03 -4.49
N PHE A 142 -11.26 13.17 -5.32
CA PHE A 142 -11.78 12.84 -6.65
C PHE A 142 -12.69 11.61 -6.65
N SER A 143 -12.95 11.01 -5.49
CA SER A 143 -13.72 9.77 -5.37
C SER A 143 -15.13 9.93 -5.98
N PRO A 144 -15.47 9.21 -7.06
CA PRO A 144 -16.78 9.34 -7.70
C PRO A 144 -17.88 8.77 -6.81
N GLU A 145 -19.07 9.37 -6.86
CA GLU A 145 -20.27 8.91 -6.13
C GLU A 145 -20.70 7.48 -6.50
N ARG A 146 -20.26 6.97 -7.65
CA ARG A 146 -20.75 5.71 -8.23
C ARG A 146 -19.60 4.73 -8.45
N GLN A 147 -19.46 3.80 -7.51
CA GLN A 147 -18.47 2.72 -7.55
C GLN A 147 -19.19 1.39 -7.67
N ARG A 148 -18.82 0.55 -8.64
CA ARG A 148 -19.39 -0.80 -8.74
C ARG A 148 -18.72 -1.78 -7.79
N HIS A 149 -17.42 -1.60 -7.57
CA HIS A 149 -16.57 -2.45 -6.73
C HIS A 149 -15.71 -1.59 -5.81
N SER A 150 -15.21 -2.18 -4.73
CA SER A 150 -14.20 -1.49 -3.92
C SER A 150 -12.97 -1.17 -4.77
N PRO A 151 -12.37 0.02 -4.61
CA PRO A 151 -11.16 0.38 -5.34
C PRO A 151 -10.02 -0.57 -5.00
N ASN A 152 -9.14 -0.83 -5.98
CA ASN A 152 -7.87 -1.47 -5.71
C ASN A 152 -6.83 -0.41 -5.33
N PHE A 153 -5.88 -0.81 -4.52
CA PHE A 153 -4.77 0.03 -4.11
C PHE A 153 -3.47 -0.68 -4.39
N GLY A 154 -2.37 0.06 -4.46
CA GLY A 154 -1.03 -0.51 -4.43
C GLY A 154 -0.02 0.53 -3.99
N PHE A 155 1.00 0.10 -3.25
CA PHE A 155 1.95 1.00 -2.60
C PHE A 155 3.37 0.70 -3.07
N GLY A 156 4.13 1.74 -3.39
CA GLY A 156 5.48 1.58 -3.92
C GLY A 156 6.34 2.83 -3.78
N PHE A 157 7.60 2.73 -4.21
CA PHE A 157 8.58 3.81 -4.15
C PHE A 157 9.07 4.17 -5.56
N ASP A 158 9.23 5.47 -5.82
CA ASP A 158 9.66 5.99 -7.13
C ASP A 158 11.15 5.74 -7.45
N GLY A 159 11.89 5.15 -6.50
CA GLY A 159 13.32 4.89 -6.63
C GLY A 159 14.21 6.08 -6.26
N THR A 160 13.63 7.25 -5.93
CA THR A 160 14.39 8.45 -5.58
C THR A 160 14.10 8.90 -4.15
N THR A 161 12.91 9.46 -3.89
CA THR A 161 12.59 10.14 -2.62
C THR A 161 11.13 10.00 -2.22
N ASP A 162 10.27 9.48 -3.09
CA ASP A 162 8.83 9.55 -2.89
C ASP A 162 8.19 8.16 -2.84
N HIS A 163 7.41 7.95 -1.78
CA HIS A 163 6.53 6.80 -1.67
C HIS A 163 5.18 7.20 -2.24
N LYS A 164 4.64 6.36 -3.12
CA LYS A 164 3.37 6.64 -3.78
C LYS A 164 2.37 5.53 -3.53
N LEU A 165 1.12 5.94 -3.38
CA LEU A 165 -0.02 5.05 -3.30
C LEU A 165 -0.87 5.25 -4.55
N VAL A 166 -1.07 4.17 -5.29
CA VAL A 166 -1.94 4.13 -6.46
C VAL A 166 -3.32 3.64 -6.01
N LYS A 167 -4.37 4.31 -6.44
CA LYS A 167 -5.77 3.92 -6.23
C LYS A 167 -6.43 3.78 -7.60
N ILE A 168 -7.07 2.64 -7.83
CA ILE A 168 -7.78 2.30 -9.06
C ILE A 168 -9.27 2.14 -8.71
N THR A 169 -10.09 3.07 -9.18
CA THR A 169 -11.54 3.09 -8.93
C THR A 169 -12.29 2.62 -10.17
N TYR A 170 -13.14 1.59 -10.04
CA TYR A 170 -13.90 1.02 -11.15
C TYR A 170 -15.29 1.65 -11.23
N ILE A 171 -15.55 2.34 -12.33
CA ILE A 171 -16.77 3.13 -12.53
C ILE A 171 -17.68 2.39 -13.52
N ASP A 172 -18.96 2.27 -13.15
CA ASP A 172 -20.00 1.68 -14.00
C ASP A 172 -21.21 2.62 -14.06
N ASP A 173 -21.44 3.24 -15.22
CA ASP A 173 -22.56 4.16 -15.43
C ASP A 173 -23.77 3.50 -16.10
N ARG A 174 -23.87 2.16 -16.08
CA ARG A 174 -25.06 1.44 -16.57
C ARG A 174 -26.36 1.88 -15.87
N LEU A 175 -26.27 2.50 -14.68
CA LEU A 175 -27.39 3.09 -13.95
C LEU A 175 -27.95 4.38 -14.60
N LYS A 176 -27.28 4.96 -15.61
CA LYS A 176 -27.77 6.10 -16.42
C LYS A 176 -28.14 5.74 -17.86
N ASN A 177 -28.34 4.45 -18.16
CA ASN A 177 -28.50 3.95 -19.55
C ASN A 177 -27.26 4.18 -20.45
N GLU A 178 -26.13 4.63 -19.91
CA GLU A 178 -24.88 4.72 -20.66
C GLU A 178 -24.10 3.40 -20.50
N LYS A 179 -23.75 2.74 -21.62
CA LYS A 179 -22.96 1.49 -21.61
C LYS A 179 -21.46 1.78 -21.40
N LYS A 180 -21.09 2.71 -20.53
CA LYS A 180 -19.69 3.11 -20.33
C LYS A 180 -19.15 2.56 -19.00
N GLN A 181 -18.05 1.82 -19.10
CA GLN A 181 -17.27 1.31 -17.99
C GLN A 181 -15.84 1.75 -18.20
N TRP A 182 -15.20 2.25 -17.15
CA TRP A 182 -13.81 2.70 -17.20
C TRP A 182 -13.23 2.69 -15.78
N SER A 183 -11.91 2.85 -15.68
CA SER A 183 -11.23 2.89 -14.39
C SER A 183 -10.51 4.21 -14.22
N GLU A 184 -10.73 4.85 -13.09
CA GLU A 184 -10.04 6.07 -12.71
C GLU A 184 -8.80 5.74 -11.88
N VAL A 185 -7.65 6.29 -12.26
CA VAL A 185 -6.40 6.08 -11.54
C VAL A 185 -5.93 7.37 -10.89
N GLU A 186 -5.66 7.25 -9.60
CA GLU A 186 -5.23 8.33 -8.74
C GLU A 186 -3.93 7.91 -8.06
N VAL A 187 -3.01 8.85 -7.90
CA VAL A 187 -1.73 8.63 -7.24
C VAL A 187 -1.59 9.65 -6.12
N TYR A 188 -1.39 9.16 -4.91
CA TYR A 188 -0.99 9.96 -3.77
C TYR A 188 0.53 9.97 -3.68
N SER A 189 1.11 11.17 -3.53
CA SER A 189 2.53 11.37 -3.24
C SER A 189 2.69 11.63 -1.75
N LEU A 190 3.49 10.80 -1.05
CA LEU A 190 3.78 11.02 0.37
C LEU A 190 4.61 12.29 0.57
N LYS A 191 5.52 12.58 -0.37
CA LYS A 191 6.37 13.78 -0.36
C LYS A 191 5.57 15.07 -0.56
N GLN A 192 4.58 15.06 -1.46
CA GLN A 192 3.73 16.23 -1.73
C GLN A 192 2.46 16.28 -0.86
N ASP A 193 2.23 15.22 -0.07
CA ASP A 193 1.04 15.06 0.78
C ASP A 193 -0.28 15.33 0.05
N SER A 194 -0.39 14.87 -1.20
CA SER A 194 -1.53 15.18 -2.05
C SER A 194 -1.82 14.09 -3.08
N TRP A 195 -3.09 14.00 -3.43
CA TRP A 195 -3.60 13.16 -4.50
C TRP A 195 -3.54 13.90 -5.83
N LYS A 196 -3.19 13.19 -6.89
CA LYS A 196 -3.38 13.63 -8.27
C LYS A 196 -4.04 12.55 -9.10
N LYS A 197 -4.87 12.97 -10.05
CA LYS A 197 -5.44 12.10 -11.07
C LYS A 197 -4.47 11.98 -12.23
N ILE A 198 -4.19 10.76 -12.68
CA ILE A 198 -3.28 10.50 -13.82
C ILE A 198 -4.03 10.13 -15.12
N GLY A 199 -5.35 10.27 -15.12
CA GLY A 199 -6.21 10.08 -16.30
C GLY A 199 -6.60 8.63 -16.57
N ASP A 200 -7.18 8.39 -17.75
CA ASP A 200 -7.63 7.08 -18.23
C ASP A 200 -6.44 6.28 -18.81
N CYS A 201 -5.55 5.86 -17.92
CA CYS A 201 -4.34 5.09 -18.26
C CYS A 201 -4.46 3.61 -17.92
N PHE A 202 -5.54 3.20 -17.22
CA PHE A 202 -5.80 1.81 -16.92
C PHE A 202 -6.24 1.07 -18.18
N PRO A 203 -5.68 -0.10 -18.51
CA PRO A 203 -6.04 -0.76 -19.76
C PRO A 203 -7.49 -1.30 -19.71
N SER A 204 -8.36 -0.69 -20.53
CA SER A 204 -9.83 -0.91 -20.51
C SER A 204 -10.28 -2.32 -20.91
N GLN A 205 -9.40 -3.12 -21.53
CA GLN A 205 -9.65 -4.53 -21.82
C GLN A 205 -9.73 -5.40 -20.56
N TYR A 206 -9.25 -4.91 -19.42
CA TYR A 206 -9.38 -5.55 -18.12
C TYR A 206 -10.52 -4.93 -17.33
N TYR A 207 -11.22 -5.77 -16.59
CA TYR A 207 -12.38 -5.32 -15.84
C TYR A 207 -11.98 -4.85 -14.44
N TYR A 208 -11.02 -5.52 -13.80
CA TYR A 208 -10.41 -5.08 -12.54
C TYR A 208 -9.05 -5.75 -12.31
N ALA A 209 -8.18 -5.06 -11.58
CA ALA A 209 -7.07 -5.69 -10.85
C ALA A 209 -7.63 -6.44 -9.64
N ARG A 210 -7.11 -7.63 -9.35
CA ARG A 210 -7.57 -8.48 -8.24
C ARG A 210 -6.44 -8.85 -7.30
N GLY A 211 -6.84 -9.15 -6.07
CA GLY A 211 -5.99 -9.78 -5.07
C GLY A 211 -4.86 -8.88 -4.59
N ASP A 212 -3.83 -9.55 -4.10
CA ASP A 212 -2.70 -8.92 -3.42
C ASP A 212 -1.80 -8.21 -4.42
N THR A 213 -1.09 -7.19 -3.94
CA THR A 213 -0.16 -6.42 -4.75
C THR A 213 1.25 -6.60 -4.25
N VAL A 214 2.20 -6.52 -5.17
CA VAL A 214 3.62 -6.58 -4.84
C VAL A 214 4.37 -5.42 -5.46
N PHE A 215 5.14 -4.72 -4.65
CA PHE A 215 6.15 -3.79 -5.13
C PHE A 215 7.45 -4.53 -5.41
N PHE A 216 7.89 -4.52 -6.66
CA PHE A 216 9.11 -5.17 -7.09
C PHE A 216 9.76 -4.36 -8.20
N ASN A 217 11.09 -4.17 -8.13
CA ASN A 217 11.87 -3.47 -9.15
C ASN A 217 11.29 -2.11 -9.63
N GLY A 218 10.82 -1.28 -8.69
CA GLY A 218 10.28 0.06 -8.99
C GLY A 218 8.84 0.08 -9.53
N CYS A 219 8.20 -1.08 -9.62
CA CYS A 219 6.83 -1.20 -10.11
C CYS A 219 5.92 -1.93 -9.11
N ILE A 220 4.65 -1.54 -9.10
CA ILE A 220 3.59 -2.24 -8.37
C ILE A 220 2.91 -3.21 -9.33
N HIS A 221 2.68 -4.45 -8.91
CA HIS A 221 2.11 -5.48 -9.76
C HIS A 221 0.79 -6.01 -9.17
N TRP A 222 -0.17 -6.24 -10.06
CA TRP A 222 -1.46 -6.86 -9.77
C TRP A 222 -1.73 -7.99 -10.74
N LEU A 223 -2.47 -9.00 -10.27
CA LEU A 223 -3.13 -9.94 -11.16
C LEU A 223 -4.39 -9.27 -11.72
N THR A 224 -4.70 -9.51 -13.00
CA THR A 224 -5.93 -8.98 -13.62
C THR A 224 -7.06 -10.00 -13.60
N GLN A 225 -8.31 -9.53 -13.63
CA GLN A 225 -9.51 -10.34 -13.77
C GLN A 225 -10.52 -9.66 -14.71
N ARG A 226 -11.39 -10.48 -15.32
CA ARG A 226 -12.45 -10.02 -16.23
C ARG A 226 -13.84 -10.16 -15.64
N GLU A 227 -14.78 -9.42 -16.22
CA GLU A 227 -16.20 -9.46 -15.87
C GLU A 227 -16.78 -10.87 -16.14
N PHE A 228 -17.50 -11.42 -15.17
CA PHE A 228 -18.28 -12.65 -15.34
C PHE A 228 -19.28 -12.50 -16.50
N GLY A 229 -19.37 -13.53 -17.36
CA GLY A 229 -20.39 -13.63 -18.43
C GLY A 229 -19.98 -13.13 -19.83
N LYS A 230 -18.76 -12.62 -20.04
CA LYS A 230 -18.20 -12.37 -21.38
C LYS A 230 -17.37 -13.57 -21.85
N ILE A 231 -17.30 -13.80 -23.17
CA ILE A 231 -16.44 -14.84 -23.77
C ILE A 231 -15.03 -14.64 -23.21
N ARG A 232 -14.49 -15.69 -22.56
CA ARG A 232 -13.15 -15.65 -21.97
C ARG A 232 -12.18 -15.11 -23.02
N PRO A 233 -11.38 -14.07 -22.75
CA PRO A 233 -10.14 -14.00 -23.50
C PRO A 233 -9.37 -15.27 -23.26
N ARG A 234 -8.47 -15.57 -24.19
CA ARG A 234 -7.57 -16.67 -23.96
C ARG A 234 -6.44 -16.35 -22.97
N ARG A 235 -6.23 -15.09 -22.53
CA ARG A 235 -5.08 -14.66 -21.71
C ARG A 235 -5.40 -13.48 -20.78
N LEU A 236 -4.92 -13.52 -19.53
CA LEU A 236 -4.92 -12.42 -18.56
C LEU A 236 -3.47 -12.10 -18.16
N PRO A 237 -2.98 -10.86 -18.31
CA PRO A 237 -1.63 -10.51 -17.92
C PRO A 237 -1.54 -10.16 -16.42
N ILE A 238 -0.31 -10.10 -15.94
CA ILE A 238 0.08 -9.31 -14.78
C ILE A 238 0.08 -7.85 -15.24
N LEU A 239 -0.65 -7.00 -14.53
CA LEU A 239 -0.60 -5.55 -14.73
C LEU A 239 0.48 -4.99 -13.82
N SER A 240 1.33 -4.14 -14.36
CA SER A 240 2.39 -3.46 -13.63
C SER A 240 2.23 -1.94 -13.76
N PHE A 241 2.51 -1.20 -12.70
CA PHE A 241 2.55 0.25 -12.70
C PHE A 241 3.94 0.73 -12.27
N ASN A 242 4.64 1.40 -13.18
CA ASN A 242 5.93 2.00 -12.88
C ASN A 242 5.73 3.25 -12.02
N VAL A 243 6.21 3.25 -10.78
CA VAL A 243 5.93 4.32 -9.81
C VAL A 243 6.62 5.65 -10.17
N ALA A 244 7.79 5.56 -10.81
CA ALA A 244 8.56 6.74 -11.22
C ALA A 244 7.95 7.41 -12.45
N LYS A 245 7.64 6.61 -13.47
CA LYS A 245 7.10 7.08 -14.76
C LYS A 245 5.58 7.25 -14.76
N GLU A 246 4.90 6.68 -13.78
CA GLU A 246 3.44 6.67 -13.62
C GLU A 246 2.71 6.10 -14.85
N VAL A 247 3.25 5.00 -15.39
CA VAL A 247 2.70 4.31 -16.56
C VAL A 247 2.43 2.84 -16.27
N PHE A 248 1.36 2.33 -16.87
CA PHE A 248 1.05 0.91 -16.83
C PHE A 248 1.83 0.13 -17.89
N GLN A 249 2.16 -1.11 -17.56
CA GLN A 249 2.78 -2.11 -18.43
C GLN A 249 2.10 -3.46 -18.19
N GLU A 250 2.17 -4.34 -19.17
CA GLU A 250 1.54 -5.66 -19.13
C GLU A 250 2.60 -6.73 -19.33
N PHE A 251 2.52 -7.80 -18.54
CA PHE A 251 3.36 -8.99 -18.68
C PHE A 251 2.49 -10.24 -18.74
N TRP A 252 2.74 -11.12 -19.70
CA TRP A 252 2.03 -12.38 -19.81
C TRP A 252 2.57 -13.42 -18.82
N LEU A 253 1.64 -14.24 -18.32
CA LEU A 253 1.95 -15.42 -17.51
C LEU A 253 2.63 -16.51 -18.35
N PRO A 254 3.42 -17.40 -17.75
CA PRO A 254 3.91 -18.61 -18.43
C PRO A 254 2.73 -19.51 -18.81
N ASN A 255 2.63 -19.87 -20.10
CA ASN A 255 1.50 -20.62 -20.68
C ASN A 255 0.13 -20.02 -20.32
N PRO A 256 -0.16 -18.78 -20.75
CA PRO A 256 -1.30 -17.98 -20.27
C PRO A 256 -2.67 -18.51 -20.73
N HIS A 257 -2.68 -19.54 -21.57
CA HIS A 257 -3.88 -20.21 -22.10
C HIS A 257 -4.40 -21.34 -21.21
N GLU A 258 -3.55 -21.87 -20.34
CA GLU A 258 -3.83 -23.06 -19.54
C GLU A 258 -3.91 -22.75 -18.05
N ARG A 259 -3.59 -21.50 -17.67
CA ARG A 259 -3.30 -21.16 -16.27
C ARG A 259 -3.94 -19.86 -15.84
N GLU A 260 -4.42 -19.89 -14.60
CA GLU A 260 -4.77 -18.70 -13.84
C GLU A 260 -3.80 -18.61 -12.64
N ALA A 261 -3.08 -17.50 -12.56
CA ALA A 261 -2.27 -17.17 -11.41
C ALA A 261 -3.17 -16.92 -10.20
N ASN A 262 -2.82 -17.44 -9.03
CA ASN A 262 -3.56 -17.17 -7.79
C ASN A 262 -2.89 -16.08 -6.94
N CYS A 263 -1.56 -15.99 -7.00
CA CYS A 263 -0.81 -14.99 -6.26
C CYS A 263 0.39 -14.48 -7.08
N ILE A 264 0.94 -13.36 -6.62
CA ILE A 264 2.19 -12.79 -7.12
C ILE A 264 3.04 -12.38 -5.91
N SER A 265 4.34 -12.63 -5.97
CA SER A 265 5.24 -12.38 -4.82
C SER A 265 6.69 -12.18 -5.28
N PRO A 266 7.57 -11.54 -4.48
CA PRO A 266 9.00 -11.57 -4.71
C PRO A 266 9.58 -12.87 -4.16
N LEU A 267 10.35 -13.60 -4.97
CA LEU A 267 11.00 -14.85 -4.54
C LEU A 267 12.37 -14.97 -5.21
N HIS A 268 13.41 -15.29 -4.46
CA HIS A 268 14.80 -15.38 -4.96
C HIS A 268 15.31 -14.11 -5.67
N GLY A 269 14.79 -12.92 -5.31
CA GLY A 269 15.15 -11.69 -6.01
C GLY A 269 14.55 -11.58 -7.42
N SER A 270 13.57 -12.41 -7.74
CA SER A 270 12.79 -12.40 -8.97
C SER A 270 11.30 -12.20 -8.67
N LEU A 271 10.54 -11.80 -9.69
CA LEU A 271 9.08 -11.80 -9.61
C LEU A 271 8.58 -13.25 -9.77
N SER A 272 7.70 -13.66 -8.87
CA SER A 272 7.17 -15.03 -8.77
C SER A 272 5.66 -15.08 -8.85
N VAL A 273 5.15 -16.18 -9.40
CA VAL A 273 3.71 -16.43 -9.55
C VAL A 273 3.41 -17.87 -9.17
N CYS A 274 2.36 -18.07 -8.38
CA CYS A 274 1.78 -19.40 -8.17
C CYS A 274 0.56 -19.59 -9.06
N ALA A 275 0.55 -20.64 -9.86
CA ALA A 275 -0.58 -21.02 -10.70
C ALA A 275 -1.12 -22.39 -10.28
N LYS A 276 -2.44 -22.56 -10.30
CA LYS A 276 -3.05 -23.88 -10.18
C LYS A 276 -3.02 -24.58 -11.54
N SER A 277 -2.61 -25.84 -11.56
CA SER A 277 -2.78 -26.70 -12.73
C SER A 277 -4.26 -27.04 -12.93
N SER A 278 -4.65 -27.25 -14.18
CA SER A 278 -6.01 -27.65 -14.55
C SER A 278 -6.30 -29.14 -14.33
N SER A 279 -5.31 -29.96 -13.98
CA SER A 279 -5.46 -31.40 -13.77
C SER A 279 -5.82 -31.73 -12.32
N SER A 280 -7.10 -32.00 -12.05
CA SER A 280 -7.57 -32.59 -10.81
C SER A 280 -7.60 -34.12 -10.96
N VAL A 281 -6.50 -34.78 -10.61
CA VAL A 281 -6.50 -36.23 -10.38
C VAL A 281 -6.40 -36.40 -8.87
N ASP A 282 -7.30 -37.20 -8.29
CA ASP A 282 -7.30 -37.60 -6.87
C ASP A 282 -7.54 -36.50 -5.81
N ASN A 283 -8.44 -35.54 -6.05
CA ASN A 283 -8.76 -34.42 -5.14
C ASN A 283 -7.52 -33.62 -4.68
N CYS A 284 -6.45 -33.65 -5.48
CA CYS A 284 -5.23 -32.89 -5.25
C CYS A 284 -5.12 -31.76 -6.28
N LEU A 285 -4.64 -30.60 -5.81
CA LEU A 285 -4.32 -29.46 -6.66
C LEU A 285 -2.80 -29.38 -6.83
N ASP A 286 -2.33 -29.59 -8.07
CA ASP A 286 -0.96 -29.26 -8.43
C ASP A 286 -0.81 -27.73 -8.48
N ILE A 287 0.14 -27.21 -7.72
CA ILE A 287 0.48 -25.80 -7.69
C ILE A 287 1.89 -25.62 -8.20
N GLU A 288 1.99 -24.85 -9.26
CA GLU A 288 3.26 -24.56 -9.91
C GLU A 288 3.74 -23.18 -9.48
N VAL A 289 4.99 -23.11 -9.03
CA VAL A 289 5.67 -21.86 -8.70
C VAL A 289 6.61 -21.49 -9.86
N TRP A 290 6.45 -20.30 -10.40
CA TRP A 290 7.20 -19.80 -11.55
C TRP A 290 7.99 -18.56 -11.18
N LEU A 291 9.22 -18.43 -11.69
CA LEU A 291 10.10 -17.28 -11.53
C LEU A 291 10.39 -16.62 -12.87
N MET A 292 10.29 -15.29 -12.93
CA MET A 292 10.80 -14.50 -14.04
C MET A 292 12.28 -14.19 -13.78
N LYS A 293 13.19 -14.92 -14.47
CA LYS A 293 14.63 -14.80 -14.20
C LYS A 293 15.16 -13.41 -14.51
N GLU A 294 14.74 -12.83 -15.63
CA GLU A 294 15.07 -11.46 -16.01
C GLU A 294 13.80 -10.62 -15.97
N TYR A 295 13.79 -9.59 -15.11
CA TYR A 295 12.62 -8.76 -14.94
C TYR A 295 12.17 -8.12 -16.25
N ALA A 296 10.86 -8.16 -16.50
CA ALA A 296 10.20 -7.68 -17.72
C ALA A 296 10.59 -8.44 -19.01
N VAL A 297 11.18 -9.65 -18.91
CA VAL A 297 11.46 -10.53 -20.05
C VAL A 297 10.65 -11.82 -19.91
N GLU A 298 9.51 -11.90 -20.59
CA GLU A 298 8.52 -12.97 -20.43
C GLU A 298 9.06 -14.35 -20.82
N GLU A 299 9.96 -14.42 -21.79
CA GLU A 299 10.60 -15.66 -22.24
C GLU A 299 11.46 -16.30 -21.15
N THR A 300 11.77 -15.57 -20.09
CA THR A 300 12.62 -16.04 -18.99
C THR A 300 11.83 -16.63 -17.81
N TRP A 301 10.51 -16.76 -17.94
CA TRP A 301 9.72 -17.53 -16.99
C TRP A 301 10.23 -18.97 -16.92
N THR A 302 10.60 -19.39 -15.72
CA THR A 302 11.04 -20.76 -15.45
C THR A 302 10.26 -21.34 -14.27
N LYS A 303 9.85 -22.60 -14.40
CA LYS A 303 9.22 -23.32 -13.31
C LYS A 303 10.28 -23.62 -12.25
N LEU A 304 10.01 -23.24 -11.00
CA LEU A 304 10.88 -23.51 -9.87
C LEU A 304 10.60 -24.91 -9.31
N TYR A 305 9.36 -25.17 -8.92
CA TYR A 305 8.89 -26.48 -8.45
C TYR A 305 7.37 -26.63 -8.66
N VAL A 306 6.87 -27.85 -8.50
CA VAL A 306 5.45 -28.17 -8.38
C VAL A 306 5.23 -28.73 -6.99
N THR A 307 4.19 -28.26 -6.30
CA THR A 307 3.75 -28.84 -5.03
C THR A 307 2.34 -29.38 -5.18
N ARG A 308 2.09 -30.53 -4.57
CA ARG A 308 0.75 -31.10 -4.44
C ARG A 308 0.14 -30.72 -3.13
N LEU A 309 -1.11 -30.30 -3.17
CA LEU A 309 -1.88 -30.01 -1.96
C LEU A 309 -3.23 -30.66 -2.02
N ASP A 310 -3.64 -31.15 -0.85
CA ASP A 310 -4.97 -31.63 -0.61
C ASP A 310 -5.99 -30.48 -0.85
N GLU A 311 -7.12 -30.79 -1.48
CA GLU A 311 -8.22 -29.84 -1.68
C GLU A 311 -8.73 -29.25 -0.36
N GLU A 312 -8.58 -29.95 0.77
CA GLU A 312 -8.92 -29.43 2.10
C GLU A 312 -8.07 -28.19 2.49
N LEU A 313 -6.88 -28.03 1.90
CA LEU A 313 -6.03 -26.84 2.04
C LEU A 313 -6.34 -25.76 0.98
N SER A 314 -7.57 -25.73 0.46
CA SER A 314 -8.04 -24.77 -0.56
C SER A 314 -7.97 -23.30 -0.08
N GLY A 315 -6.81 -22.68 -0.30
CA GLY A 315 -6.56 -21.26 -0.04
C GLY A 315 -5.56 -20.65 -1.04
N PRO A 316 -5.31 -19.33 -0.98
CA PRO A 316 -4.20 -18.73 -1.69
C PRO A 316 -2.88 -19.27 -1.13
N ILE A 317 -1.92 -19.50 -2.02
CA ILE A 317 -0.60 -20.04 -1.68
C ILE A 317 0.42 -18.99 -2.04
N ILE A 318 1.11 -18.47 -1.03
CA ILE A 318 2.04 -17.36 -1.22
C ILE A 318 3.42 -17.83 -0.75
N PRO A 319 4.39 -18.02 -1.66
CA PRO A 319 5.76 -18.30 -1.28
C PRO A 319 6.35 -17.01 -0.71
N LEU A 320 6.75 -17.06 0.55
CA LEU A 320 7.20 -15.88 1.30
C LEU A 320 8.72 -15.70 1.21
N ARG A 321 9.46 -16.81 1.28
CA ARG A 321 10.93 -16.83 1.20
C ARG A 321 11.40 -18.24 0.88
N VAL A 322 12.55 -18.36 0.22
CA VAL A 322 13.32 -19.61 0.20
C VAL A 322 14.53 -19.47 1.12
N LEU A 323 14.77 -20.48 1.94
CA LEU A 323 15.84 -20.48 2.95
C LEU A 323 17.23 -20.70 2.32
N GLU A 324 18.27 -20.36 3.08
CA GLU A 324 19.66 -20.49 2.63
C GLU A 324 19.95 -21.94 2.21
N GLY A 325 20.56 -22.11 1.03
CA GLY A 325 20.81 -23.42 0.42
C GLY A 325 19.70 -23.92 -0.52
N GLY A 326 18.56 -23.23 -0.60
CA GLY A 326 17.48 -23.56 -1.53
C GLY A 326 16.75 -24.86 -1.22
N ALA A 327 17.00 -25.44 -0.03
CA ALA A 327 16.48 -26.73 0.37
C ALA A 327 15.02 -26.65 0.85
N GLU A 328 14.59 -25.50 1.37
CA GLU A 328 13.25 -25.33 1.95
C GLU A 328 12.68 -23.94 1.63
N ALA A 329 11.36 -23.84 1.53
CA ALA A 329 10.62 -22.61 1.30
C ALA A 329 9.64 -22.35 2.45
N ILE A 330 9.46 -21.09 2.83
CA ILE A 330 8.40 -20.68 3.73
C ILE A 330 7.21 -20.27 2.88
N VAL A 331 6.09 -20.97 3.08
CA VAL A 331 4.89 -20.83 2.27
C VAL A 331 3.71 -20.53 3.18
N TYR A 332 2.91 -19.55 2.78
CA TYR A 332 1.65 -19.25 3.44
C TYR A 332 0.51 -19.96 2.71
N ILE A 333 -0.24 -20.79 3.43
CA ILE A 333 -1.36 -21.59 2.91
C ILE A 333 -2.52 -21.52 3.90
N ASN A 334 -3.69 -21.09 3.43
CA ASN A 334 -4.96 -21.13 4.16
C ASN A 334 -4.84 -20.75 5.66
N LYS A 335 -4.31 -19.55 5.94
CA LYS A 335 -4.12 -18.95 7.27
C LYS A 335 -2.92 -19.42 8.10
N ASN A 336 -2.17 -20.41 7.63
CA ASN A 336 -1.00 -20.95 8.32
C ASN A 336 0.26 -20.73 7.49
N VAL A 337 1.40 -20.65 8.18
CA VAL A 337 2.71 -20.63 7.53
C VAL A 337 3.34 -22.00 7.71
N PHE A 338 3.90 -22.53 6.62
CA PHE A 338 4.56 -23.82 6.58
C PHE A 338 6.00 -23.65 6.11
N LEU A 339 6.87 -24.51 6.61
CA LEU A 339 8.13 -24.85 5.97
C LEU A 339 7.84 -25.95 4.95
N TYR A 340 8.25 -25.75 3.71
CA TYR A 340 8.04 -26.68 2.61
C TYR A 340 9.40 -27.19 2.13
N ASP A 341 9.61 -28.49 2.18
CA ASP A 341 10.77 -29.15 1.56
C ASP A 341 10.40 -29.59 0.13
N PRO A 342 10.81 -28.85 -0.92
CA PRO A 342 10.59 -29.24 -2.31
C PRO A 342 11.23 -30.57 -2.73
N LYS A 343 12.22 -31.10 -1.99
CA LYS A 343 12.85 -32.39 -2.34
C LYS A 343 12.02 -33.58 -1.89
N ASN A 344 11.44 -33.49 -0.70
CA ASN A 344 10.61 -34.56 -0.13
C ASN A 344 9.11 -34.32 -0.36
N GLU A 345 8.73 -33.13 -0.86
CA GLU A 345 7.36 -32.66 -1.00
C GLU A 345 6.59 -32.62 0.33
N GLU A 346 7.30 -32.33 1.41
CA GLU A 346 6.75 -32.33 2.77
C GLU A 346 6.49 -30.92 3.28
N PHE A 347 5.41 -30.78 4.06
CA PHE A 347 5.08 -29.56 4.79
C PHE A 347 5.27 -29.80 6.28
N GLU A 348 6.07 -28.95 6.90
CA GLU A 348 6.20 -28.85 8.35
C GLU A 348 5.52 -27.56 8.81
N ASP A 349 4.74 -27.62 9.89
CA ASP A 349 4.10 -26.44 10.46
C ASP A 349 5.16 -25.47 10.98
N PHE A 350 5.15 -24.24 10.48
CA PHE A 350 6.09 -23.20 10.92
C PHE A 350 5.69 -22.56 12.25
N GLY A 351 4.59 -23.00 12.87
CA GLY A 351 4.12 -22.52 14.17
C GLY A 351 3.50 -21.13 14.14
N ILE A 352 3.12 -20.64 12.95
CA ILE A 352 2.42 -19.36 12.78
C ILE A 352 1.01 -19.63 12.31
N TRP A 353 0.07 -19.42 13.22
CA TRP A 353 -1.35 -19.61 12.97
C TRP A 353 -2.08 -18.28 13.09
N ALA A 354 -2.93 -17.96 12.11
CA ALA A 354 -3.93 -16.92 12.34
C ALA A 354 -5.19 -17.50 12.97
N ASN A 355 -5.32 -17.28 14.27
CA ASN A 355 -6.59 -17.43 14.97
C ASN A 355 -7.48 -16.22 14.61
N GLY A 356 -8.43 -16.41 13.67
CA GLY A 356 -9.37 -15.36 13.27
C GLY A 356 -10.21 -15.65 12.03
N ILE A 357 -11.26 -14.85 11.85
CA ILE A 357 -12.14 -14.88 10.66
C ILE A 357 -11.48 -14.02 9.57
N GLY A 358 -10.92 -14.67 8.55
CA GLY A 358 -10.36 -14.04 7.34
C GLY A 358 -8.97 -14.57 6.96
N VAL A 359 -8.46 -14.15 5.79
CA VAL A 359 -7.15 -14.59 5.26
C VAL A 359 -6.09 -13.63 5.80
N PRO A 360 -5.22 -14.02 6.74
CA PRO A 360 -4.14 -13.15 7.17
C PRO A 360 -3.17 -12.86 6.02
N TYR A 361 -2.65 -11.65 5.97
CA TYR A 361 -1.57 -11.29 5.04
C TYR A 361 -0.25 -11.55 5.73
N VAL A 362 0.63 -12.33 5.11
CA VAL A 362 1.99 -12.54 5.60
C VAL A 362 2.97 -11.99 4.57
N THR A 363 3.93 -11.19 5.02
CA THR A 363 4.96 -10.65 4.14
C THR A 363 6.31 -10.52 4.83
N SER A 364 7.40 -10.54 4.05
CA SER A 364 8.72 -10.20 4.54
C SER A 364 8.84 -8.70 4.85
N TYR A 365 9.33 -8.36 6.03
CA TYR A 365 9.52 -6.98 6.50
C TYR A 365 11.02 -6.65 6.65
N MET A 366 11.36 -5.39 6.40
CA MET A 366 12.69 -4.84 6.65
C MET A 366 12.56 -3.59 7.50
N GLU A 367 13.45 -3.45 8.49
CA GLU A 367 13.49 -2.23 9.29
C GLU A 367 13.92 -1.02 8.48
N SER A 368 13.39 0.14 8.82
CA SER A 368 13.68 1.37 8.11
C SER A 368 13.60 2.61 8.99
N LEU A 369 14.39 3.62 8.63
CA LEU A 369 14.41 4.96 9.22
C LEU A 369 13.45 5.95 8.54
N VAL A 370 12.66 5.48 7.56
CA VAL A 370 11.75 6.32 6.78
C VAL A 370 10.64 6.88 7.67
N TRP A 371 10.52 8.20 7.68
CA TRP A 371 9.47 8.91 8.40
C TRP A 371 8.11 8.81 7.68
N VAL A 372 7.04 8.65 8.46
CA VAL A 372 5.66 8.62 7.93
C VAL A 372 4.97 9.99 7.99
N GLU A 373 5.42 10.86 8.90
CA GLU A 373 4.87 12.21 9.09
C GLU A 373 5.32 13.15 7.94
N PRO A 374 4.51 14.14 7.54
CA PRO A 374 4.88 15.04 6.46
C PRO A 374 6.10 15.86 6.87
N VAL A 375 7.04 16.05 5.95
CA VAL A 375 8.15 16.98 6.16
C VAL A 375 7.54 18.37 6.21
N VAL A 376 7.52 18.99 7.39
CA VAL A 376 7.12 20.38 7.54
C VAL A 376 8.12 21.23 6.78
N VAL A 377 7.78 21.62 5.56
CA VAL A 377 8.50 22.68 4.85
C VAL A 377 8.02 23.98 5.48
N GLU A 378 8.82 24.56 6.37
CA GLU A 378 8.55 25.91 6.86
C GLU A 378 8.44 26.84 5.64
N PRO A 379 7.34 27.62 5.51
CA PRO A 379 7.21 28.55 4.40
C PRO A 379 8.39 29.52 4.48
N THR A 380 9.22 29.51 3.45
CA THR A 380 10.23 30.54 3.26
C THR A 380 9.49 31.85 3.17
N THR A 381 9.66 32.70 4.19
CA THR A 381 9.14 34.06 4.22
C THR A 381 9.85 34.84 3.12
N GLN A 382 9.32 34.79 1.90
CA GLN A 382 9.61 35.79 0.90
C GLN A 382 8.88 37.05 1.35
N ALA A 383 9.66 38.02 1.82
CA ALA A 383 9.15 39.36 2.10
C ALA A 383 8.56 39.93 0.80
N GLU A 384 7.23 40.10 0.77
CA GLU A 384 6.59 40.91 -0.25
C GLU A 384 7.07 42.36 -0.10
N PRO A 385 7.40 43.06 -1.21
CA PRO A 385 7.76 44.46 -1.13
C PRO A 385 6.52 45.29 -0.80
N GLU A 386 6.61 46.11 0.25
CA GLU A 386 5.59 47.09 0.64
C GLU A 386 5.22 48.00 -0.55
N VAL A 387 4.00 47.84 -1.06
CA VAL A 387 3.40 48.81 -1.98
C VAL A 387 2.92 50.00 -1.14
N LYS A 388 3.69 51.09 -1.16
CA LYS A 388 3.23 52.39 -0.63
C LYS A 388 2.12 52.93 -1.52
N ILE A 389 0.87 52.85 -1.05
CA ILE A 389 -0.25 53.57 -1.64
C ILE A 389 -0.22 55.01 -1.11
N ALA A 390 -0.03 55.96 -2.02
CA ALA A 390 -0.13 57.38 -1.72
C ALA A 390 -1.61 57.78 -1.57
N ASN A 391 -1.94 58.43 -0.46
CA ASN A 391 -3.24 59.05 -0.22
C ASN A 391 -3.45 60.21 -1.21
N MET A 392 -4.55 60.19 -1.98
CA MET A 392 -5.12 61.40 -2.58
C MET A 392 -6.46 61.68 -1.92
N GLU A 393 -6.51 62.81 -1.23
CA GLU A 393 -7.70 63.46 -0.71
C GLU A 393 -8.61 63.91 -1.87
N ILE A 394 -9.91 63.63 -1.79
CA ILE A 394 -10.93 64.38 -2.53
C ILE A 394 -12.05 64.75 -1.56
N GLU A 395 -12.23 66.06 -1.41
CA GLU A 395 -13.23 66.74 -0.59
C GLU A 395 -14.66 66.53 -1.08
N ALA A 396 -15.58 66.68 -0.13
CA ALA A 396 -17.02 66.52 -0.25
C ALA A 396 -17.72 67.65 -1.05
N ALA A 397 -18.86 67.31 -1.67
CA ALA A 397 -19.93 68.26 -1.92
C ALA A 397 -21.30 67.58 -1.78
N ALA A 398 -22.06 68.03 -0.78
CA ALA A 398 -23.44 67.64 -0.51
C ALA A 398 -24.42 68.40 -1.41
N LYS A 399 -25.53 67.76 -1.80
CA LYS A 399 -26.83 68.41 -2.04
C LYS A 399 -27.98 67.46 -1.69
N GLN A 400 -28.81 67.90 -0.75
CA GLN A 400 -30.18 67.44 -0.50
C GLN A 400 -31.09 67.83 -1.67
N GLU A 401 -32.12 67.05 -1.95
CA GLU A 401 -33.51 67.55 -1.98
C GLU A 401 -34.53 66.40 -1.97
N ASP A 402 -35.59 66.64 -1.20
CA ASP A 402 -36.78 65.84 -0.93
C ASP A 402 -37.65 65.54 -2.17
N THR A 403 -38.47 64.48 -2.12
CA THR A 403 -39.94 64.59 -1.94
C THR A 403 -40.71 63.27 -2.22
N THR A 404 -41.37 62.76 -1.16
CA THR A 404 -42.75 62.22 -1.10
C THR A 404 -43.35 61.40 -2.26
N SER A 405 -43.89 60.22 -1.95
CA SER A 405 -45.33 60.06 -1.62
C SER A 405 -45.81 58.60 -1.49
N ASN A 406 -46.46 58.33 -0.34
CA ASN A 406 -47.69 57.59 -0.07
C ASN A 406 -48.17 56.41 -0.96
N LYS A 407 -48.47 55.28 -0.30
CA LYS A 407 -49.83 54.72 0.01
C LYS A 407 -49.69 53.24 0.40
N GLU A 408 -49.90 52.86 1.66
CA GLU A 408 -51.17 52.47 2.29
C GLU A 408 -52.05 51.51 1.48
N THR A 409 -52.16 50.25 1.94
CA THR A 409 -53.38 49.54 2.45
C THR A 409 -53.05 48.03 2.64
N LYS A 410 -53.18 47.43 3.84
CA LYS A 410 -54.41 46.85 4.46
C LYS A 410 -55.02 45.74 3.59
N GLU A 411 -55.45 44.57 4.07
CA GLU A 411 -55.61 43.94 5.39
C GLU A 411 -56.20 42.53 5.12
N VAL A 412 -56.02 41.58 6.05
CA VAL A 412 -56.90 40.40 6.35
C VAL A 412 -56.99 39.31 5.25
N GLY A 413 -56.91 38.01 5.49
CA GLY A 413 -56.93 37.14 6.67
C GLY A 413 -57.39 35.75 6.20
N GLY A 414 -57.02 34.66 6.88
CA GLY A 414 -57.52 33.34 6.51
C GLY A 414 -56.75 32.18 7.14
N LYS A 415 -57.46 31.43 7.97
CA LYS A 415 -57.02 30.29 8.79
C LYS A 415 -56.55 29.05 8.00
N GLN A 416 -55.81 28.21 8.74
CA GLN A 416 -56.05 26.79 9.01
C GLN A 416 -55.03 25.76 8.47
N ASP A 417 -54.29 25.20 9.44
CA ASP A 417 -53.89 23.81 9.68
C ASP A 417 -53.56 22.88 8.50
N ASN A 418 -52.34 22.32 8.52
CA ASN A 418 -52.18 20.89 8.76
C ASN A 418 -50.75 20.45 9.09
N ASN A 419 -50.69 19.50 10.01
CA ASN A 419 -49.54 18.76 10.52
C ASN A 419 -48.70 18.04 9.43
N CYS A 420 -47.38 17.98 9.65
CA CYS A 420 -46.69 16.69 9.69
C CYS A 420 -45.35 16.79 10.44
N HIS A 421 -45.20 15.90 11.42
CA HIS A 421 -44.03 15.72 12.26
C HIS A 421 -42.79 15.31 11.46
N ILE A 422 -41.64 15.89 11.82
CA ILE A 422 -40.32 15.24 11.72
C ILE A 422 -39.63 15.39 13.08
N LEU A 423 -39.04 14.27 13.49
CA LEU A 423 -37.96 14.01 14.45
C LEU A 423 -38.37 13.23 15.70
#